data_AF-A0A1B2R7P7-F1
#
_entry.id   AF-A0A1B2R7P7-F1
#
_cell.length_a   1.000
_cell.length_b   1.000
_cell.length_c   1.000
_cell.angle_alpha   90.00
_cell.angle_beta   90.00
_cell.angle_gamma   90.00
#
_symmetry.space_group_name_H-M   'P 1'
#
loop_
_entity.id
_entity.type
_entity.pdbx_description
1 polymer ?
#
loop_
_entity_poly.entity_id
_entity_poly.type
_entity_poly.pdbx_seq_one_letter_code
_entity_poly.pdbx_strand_id
1 'polypeptide(L)'
;MVGQDHQAFKPNYRCAYPTDGDTDIRSNSGCGAQILDGKIVPDTAPCASLGITTGQQWIDKYGAIPGSICGFALNPANGSDRRGMEAMIQADAAILKIGSPVLMPWNEVVMRPWPSYAPARIPLMAFFFVPYKQEARSAAHEARPGAREKASTPGTQHERGPARHYPLSFTQQQQKRYYDLTKIFVPLIEISEASPNAVFTYQDSDQAAGIPGIVTTMPQ
;
A
#
# COMPACT_ATOMS: atom_id res chain seq x y z
N MET A 1 -13.44 37.68 -6.31
CA MET A 1 -13.83 36.28 -6.11
C MET A 1 -13.11 35.80 -4.87
N VAL A 2 -13.84 35.64 -3.77
CA VAL A 2 -13.30 35.24 -2.46
C VAL A 2 -12.75 33.82 -2.59
N GLY A 3 -11.52 33.62 -2.12
CA GLY A 3 -10.79 32.36 -2.23
C GLY A 3 -11.60 31.18 -1.71
N GLN A 4 -11.71 30.13 -2.50
CA GLN A 4 -12.10 28.85 -1.95
C GLN A 4 -10.98 28.42 -1.02
N ASP A 5 -11.27 28.22 0.26
CA ASP A 5 -10.35 27.59 1.19
C ASP A 5 -9.88 26.26 0.56
N HIS A 6 -8.60 26.19 0.22
CA HIS A 6 -7.95 24.95 -0.16
C HIS A 6 -7.79 24.12 1.12
N GLN A 7 -8.90 23.57 1.63
CA GLN A 7 -8.89 22.74 2.82
C GLN A 7 -8.01 21.51 2.53
N ALA A 8 -6.94 21.36 3.32
CA ALA A 8 -6.08 20.19 3.23
C ALA A 8 -6.93 18.91 3.31
N PHE A 9 -6.68 17.98 2.40
CA PHE A 9 -7.35 16.69 2.44
C PHE A 9 -7.04 16.00 3.77
N LYS A 10 -8.09 15.64 4.51
CA LYS A 10 -7.99 14.85 5.73
C LYS A 10 -8.45 13.43 5.44
N PRO A 11 -7.55 12.44 5.40
CA PRO A 11 -7.95 11.06 5.24
C PRO A 11 -8.86 10.64 6.38
N ASN A 12 -9.92 9.91 6.04
CA ASN A 12 -10.80 9.28 7.02
C ASN A 12 -10.42 7.80 7.10
N TYR A 13 -9.48 7.48 7.97
CA TYR A 13 -9.13 6.10 8.31
C TYR A 13 -10.27 5.46 9.11
N ARG A 14 -10.51 4.17 8.88
CA ARG A 14 -11.66 3.42 9.41
C ARG A 14 -11.23 2.26 10.29
N CYS A 15 -10.25 1.50 9.83
CA CYS A 15 -9.69 0.38 10.57
C CYS A 15 -8.29 0.04 10.06
N ALA A 16 -7.56 -0.78 10.81
CA ALA A 16 -6.26 -1.30 10.42
C ALA A 16 -6.07 -2.75 10.86
N TYR A 17 -5.28 -3.49 10.09
CA TYR A 17 -4.96 -4.91 10.27
C TYR A 17 -3.43 -5.12 10.29
N PRO A 18 -2.87 -5.81 11.31
CA PRO A 18 -1.42 -5.99 11.43
C PRO A 18 -0.79 -6.77 10.27
N THR A 19 -1.61 -7.57 9.60
CA THR A 19 -1.30 -8.33 8.38
C THR A 19 -2.43 -8.11 7.36
N ASP A 20 -2.39 -8.83 6.23
CA ASP A 20 -3.51 -8.83 5.27
C ASP A 20 -4.84 -9.10 5.98
N GLY A 21 -5.78 -8.18 5.82
CA GLY A 21 -7.07 -8.21 6.47
C GLY A 21 -8.12 -9.01 5.71
N ASP A 22 -7.93 -9.35 4.44
CA ASP A 22 -9.01 -9.76 3.52
C ASP A 22 -10.15 -8.73 3.50
N THR A 23 -9.80 -7.45 3.30
CA THR A 23 -10.76 -6.34 3.40
C THR A 23 -11.83 -6.33 2.30
N ASP A 24 -11.64 -7.09 1.24
CA ASP A 24 -12.58 -7.29 0.13
C ASP A 24 -13.77 -8.19 0.52
N ILE A 25 -13.58 -9.15 1.43
CA ILE A 25 -14.63 -10.08 1.89
C ILE A 25 -15.20 -9.71 3.26
N ARG A 26 -15.01 -8.47 3.73
CA ARG A 26 -15.53 -8.00 5.02
C ARG A 26 -16.77 -7.12 4.89
N SER A 27 -17.65 -7.26 5.88
CA SER A 27 -18.73 -6.31 6.12
C SER A 27 -18.18 -4.91 6.50
N ASN A 28 -19.07 -3.91 6.55
CA ASN A 28 -18.72 -2.54 6.96
C ASN A 28 -17.54 -1.95 6.16
N SER A 29 -17.54 -2.16 4.84
CA SER A 29 -16.53 -1.65 3.91
C SER A 29 -15.11 -1.99 4.33
N GLY A 30 -14.83 -3.27 4.59
CA GLY A 30 -13.50 -3.73 4.99
C GLY A 30 -13.22 -3.72 6.47
N CYS A 31 -14.10 -3.17 7.32
CA CYS A 31 -13.83 -2.98 8.76
C CYS A 31 -14.71 -3.82 9.71
N GLY A 32 -15.51 -4.71 9.16
CA GLY A 32 -16.35 -5.63 9.93
C GLY A 32 -15.79 -7.05 9.98
N ALA A 33 -16.67 -7.98 10.35
CA ALA A 33 -16.35 -9.41 10.26
C ALA A 33 -16.22 -9.85 8.80
N GLN A 34 -15.37 -10.85 8.56
CA GLN A 34 -15.28 -11.53 7.27
C GLN A 34 -16.58 -12.30 6.99
N ILE A 35 -16.99 -12.31 5.74
CA ILE A 35 -18.15 -13.02 5.23
C ILE A 35 -17.67 -13.96 4.12
N LEU A 36 -17.75 -15.26 4.37
CA LEU A 36 -17.46 -16.31 3.38
C LEU A 36 -18.73 -17.14 3.18
N ASP A 37 -19.14 -17.34 1.93
CA ASP A 37 -20.36 -18.08 1.58
C ASP A 37 -21.62 -17.61 2.34
N GLY A 38 -21.75 -16.30 2.53
CA GLY A 38 -22.88 -15.68 3.24
C GLY A 38 -22.86 -15.87 4.76
N LYS A 39 -21.77 -16.38 5.34
CA LYS A 39 -21.63 -16.64 6.78
C LYS A 39 -20.50 -15.82 7.38
N ILE A 40 -20.72 -15.37 8.61
CA ILE A 40 -19.69 -14.68 9.39
C ILE A 40 -18.61 -15.70 9.77
N VAL A 41 -17.36 -15.38 9.45
CA VAL A 41 -16.20 -16.18 9.87
C VAL A 41 -15.94 -15.94 11.37
N PRO A 42 -15.81 -16.99 12.20
CA PRO A 42 -15.53 -16.85 13.63
C PRO A 42 -14.28 -16.03 13.90
N ASP A 43 -14.28 -15.28 15.02
CA ASP A 43 -13.12 -14.50 15.48
C ASP A 43 -12.61 -13.39 14.53
N THR A 44 -13.41 -12.99 13.54
CA THR A 44 -13.03 -11.91 12.60
C THR A 44 -13.73 -10.58 12.84
N ALA A 45 -14.65 -10.54 13.80
CA ALA A 45 -15.35 -9.31 14.19
C ALA A 45 -14.36 -8.23 14.64
N PRO A 46 -14.74 -6.94 14.67
CA PRO A 46 -13.85 -5.86 15.10
C PRO A 46 -13.18 -6.17 16.45
N CYS A 47 -11.88 -5.91 16.60
CA CYS A 47 -11.11 -6.42 17.75
C CYS A 47 -11.72 -6.06 19.12
N ALA A 48 -12.25 -4.84 19.24
CA ALA A 48 -12.92 -4.39 20.47
C ALA A 48 -14.12 -5.28 20.88
N SER A 49 -14.85 -5.83 19.90
CA SER A 49 -15.99 -6.73 20.15
C SER A 49 -15.57 -8.11 20.63
N LEU A 50 -14.29 -8.48 20.40
CA LEU A 50 -13.68 -9.72 20.87
C LEU A 50 -12.88 -9.51 22.17
N GLY A 51 -12.93 -8.32 22.77
CA GLY A 51 -12.15 -7.97 23.95
C GLY A 51 -10.67 -7.70 23.69
N ILE A 52 -10.26 -7.52 22.43
CA ILE A 52 -8.87 -7.28 22.02
C ILE A 52 -8.67 -5.79 21.80
N THR A 53 -7.80 -5.19 22.61
CA THR A 53 -7.51 -3.75 22.58
C THR A 53 -6.01 -3.43 22.48
N THR A 54 -5.13 -4.43 22.58
CA THR A 54 -3.68 -4.25 22.47
C THR A 54 -3.07 -5.17 21.40
N GLY A 55 -1.88 -4.82 20.93
CA GLY A 55 -1.14 -5.66 19.99
C GLY A 55 -0.75 -7.01 20.60
N GLN A 56 -0.40 -7.03 21.90
CA GLN A 56 -0.06 -8.28 22.58
C GLN A 56 -1.26 -9.23 22.65
N GLN A 57 -2.46 -8.74 23.00
CA GLN A 57 -3.67 -9.57 23.00
C GLN A 57 -3.99 -10.13 21.61
N TRP A 58 -3.72 -9.35 20.56
CA TRP A 58 -3.87 -9.80 19.18
C TRP A 58 -2.90 -10.94 18.87
N ILE A 59 -1.62 -10.80 19.25
CA ILE A 59 -0.60 -11.85 19.08
C ILE A 59 -0.93 -13.09 19.89
N ASP A 60 -1.40 -12.94 21.14
CA ASP A 60 -1.77 -14.05 22.00
C ASP A 60 -2.93 -14.87 21.40
N LYS A 61 -3.83 -14.22 20.65
CA LYS A 61 -4.95 -14.90 19.97
C LYS A 61 -4.59 -15.49 18.62
N TYR A 62 -3.89 -14.76 17.76
CA TYR A 62 -3.69 -15.13 16.36
C TYR A 62 -2.29 -15.64 16.02
N GLY A 63 -1.31 -15.44 16.92
CA GLY A 63 0.07 -15.86 16.71
C GLY A 63 0.68 -15.28 15.43
N ALA A 64 1.35 -16.15 14.66
CA ALA A 64 1.98 -15.82 13.39
C ALA A 64 1.17 -16.28 12.17
N ILE A 65 -0.16 -16.06 12.17
CA ILE A 65 -1.13 -16.07 11.04
C ILE A 65 -2.17 -17.21 11.06
N PRO A 66 -3.46 -16.85 10.90
CA PRO A 66 -4.24 -17.20 9.69
C PRO A 66 -5.12 -16.03 9.19
N GLY A 67 -5.59 -16.05 7.93
CA GLY A 67 -6.37 -14.95 7.30
C GLY A 67 -7.61 -14.48 8.08
N SER A 68 -8.12 -15.29 9.01
CA SER A 68 -9.23 -14.93 9.89
C SER A 68 -8.77 -14.19 11.15
N ILE A 69 -8.50 -12.89 10.99
CA ILE A 69 -8.11 -11.98 12.08
C ILE A 69 -9.16 -10.91 12.38
N CYS A 70 -9.06 -10.28 13.54
CA CYS A 70 -9.75 -9.03 13.80
C CYS A 70 -8.91 -7.80 13.38
N GLY A 71 -9.60 -6.69 13.09
CA GLY A 71 -8.99 -5.38 12.83
C GLY A 71 -9.31 -4.36 13.93
N PHE A 72 -8.40 -3.41 14.13
CA PHE A 72 -8.55 -2.33 15.08
C PHE A 72 -9.33 -1.17 14.45
N ALA A 73 -10.37 -0.68 15.13
CA ALA A 73 -11.11 0.48 14.68
C ALA A 73 -10.25 1.74 14.78
N LEU A 74 -10.32 2.60 13.76
CA LEU A 74 -9.67 3.91 13.75
C LEU A 74 -10.74 4.98 13.71
N ASN A 75 -10.97 5.64 14.84
CA ASN A 75 -11.88 6.78 14.93
C ASN A 75 -11.35 7.83 15.92
N PRO A 76 -10.98 9.04 15.43
CA PRO A 76 -10.51 10.12 16.30
C PRO A 76 -11.58 10.62 17.26
N ALA A 77 -12.86 10.50 16.92
CA ALA A 77 -13.95 11.01 17.76
C ALA A 77 -14.07 10.28 19.11
N ASN A 78 -13.53 9.06 19.23
CA ASN A 78 -13.52 8.29 20.48
C ASN A 78 -12.11 7.81 20.90
N GLY A 79 -11.07 8.37 20.28
CA GLY A 79 -9.66 8.05 20.52
C GLY A 79 -9.25 6.61 20.19
N SER A 80 -10.10 5.86 19.45
CA SER A 80 -9.74 4.51 19.02
C SER A 80 -8.70 4.50 17.91
N ASP A 81 -8.56 5.59 17.16
CA ASP A 81 -7.48 5.79 16.20
C ASP A 81 -6.10 5.64 16.84
N ARG A 82 -5.81 6.36 17.92
CA ARG A 82 -4.54 6.27 18.63
C ARG A 82 -4.30 4.86 19.16
N ARG A 83 -5.27 4.32 19.92
CA ARG A 83 -5.14 2.99 20.53
C ARG A 83 -5.01 1.89 19.48
N GLY A 84 -5.78 1.99 18.41
CA GLY A 84 -5.77 1.05 17.30
C GLY A 84 -4.44 1.07 16.56
N MET A 85 -3.90 2.26 16.23
CA MET A 85 -2.58 2.38 15.60
C MET A 85 -1.44 1.92 16.53
N GLU A 86 -1.53 2.22 17.84
CA GLU A 86 -0.56 1.71 18.82
C GLU A 86 -0.59 0.16 18.88
N ALA A 87 -1.77 -0.46 18.89
CA ALA A 87 -1.92 -1.91 18.88
C ALA A 87 -1.41 -2.55 17.57
N MET A 88 -1.66 -1.90 16.43
CA MET A 88 -1.14 -2.28 15.13
C MET A 88 0.39 -2.34 15.12
N ILE A 89 1.04 -1.25 15.53
CA ILE A 89 2.51 -1.14 15.56
C ILE A 89 3.11 -2.19 16.50
N GLN A 90 2.48 -2.43 17.65
CA GLN A 90 2.92 -3.46 18.59
C GLN A 90 2.81 -4.87 17.99
N ALA A 91 1.70 -5.19 17.33
CA ALA A 91 1.49 -6.48 16.69
C ALA A 91 2.48 -6.70 15.53
N ASP A 92 2.63 -5.71 14.64
CA ASP A 92 3.60 -5.74 13.53
C ASP A 92 5.04 -5.96 14.03
N ALA A 93 5.47 -5.20 15.04
CA ALA A 93 6.79 -5.37 15.65
C ALA A 93 6.98 -6.75 16.32
N ALA A 94 5.93 -7.34 16.88
CA ALA A 94 5.97 -8.68 17.45
C ALA A 94 6.05 -9.76 16.36
N ILE A 95 5.25 -9.62 15.30
CA ILE A 95 5.25 -10.49 14.11
C ILE A 95 6.67 -10.58 13.52
N LEU A 96 7.35 -9.44 13.34
CA LEU A 96 8.72 -9.39 12.82
C LEU A 96 9.74 -10.17 13.67
N LYS A 97 9.51 -10.30 14.99
CA LYS A 97 10.40 -11.03 15.91
C LYS A 97 10.17 -12.53 15.91
N ILE A 98 9.00 -13.01 15.47
CA ILE A 98 8.69 -14.44 15.47
C ILE A 98 9.56 -15.20 14.46
N GLY A 99 10.13 -14.52 13.46
CA GLY A 99 11.13 -15.09 12.55
C GLY A 99 10.60 -16.16 11.58
N SER A 100 9.30 -16.47 11.64
CA SER A 100 8.58 -17.29 10.67
C SER A 100 8.20 -16.43 9.47
N PRO A 101 8.21 -16.94 8.22
CA PRO A 101 7.70 -16.19 7.08
C PRO A 101 6.25 -15.81 7.35
N VAL A 102 6.04 -14.52 7.57
CA VAL A 102 4.72 -13.92 7.68
C VAL A 102 4.06 -14.10 6.33
N LEU A 103 3.10 -15.03 6.21
CA LEU A 103 2.17 -15.06 5.10
C LEU A 103 1.46 -13.70 5.06
N MET A 104 1.69 -12.95 3.97
CA MET A 104 1.05 -11.67 3.69
C MET A 104 1.30 -10.59 4.77
N PRO A 105 2.55 -10.08 4.90
CA PRO A 105 2.94 -9.06 5.89
C PRO A 105 2.42 -7.66 5.53
N TRP A 106 1.22 -7.57 4.97
CA TRP A 106 0.63 -6.31 4.56
C TRP A 106 0.16 -5.60 5.81
N ASN A 107 0.82 -4.53 6.22
CA ASN A 107 0.29 -3.63 7.23
C ASN A 107 -0.85 -2.83 6.61
N GLU A 108 -2.08 -3.32 6.74
CA GLU A 108 -3.20 -2.79 5.98
C GLU A 108 -3.97 -1.72 6.76
N VAL A 109 -4.13 -0.53 6.18
CA VAL A 109 -4.95 0.56 6.73
C VAL A 109 -6.07 0.87 5.74
N VAL A 110 -7.31 0.74 6.20
CA VAL A 110 -8.50 1.03 5.41
C VAL A 110 -8.92 2.48 5.62
N MET A 111 -9.06 3.21 4.52
CA MET A 111 -9.62 4.56 4.49
C MET A 111 -10.94 4.60 3.73
N ARG A 112 -11.79 5.58 4.03
CA ARG A 112 -12.95 5.86 3.17
C ARG A 112 -12.48 6.26 1.76
N PRO A 113 -13.29 5.94 0.73
CA PRO A 113 -13.09 6.51 -0.59
C PRO A 113 -13.05 8.04 -0.55
N TRP A 114 -12.39 8.62 -1.54
CA TRP A 114 -12.41 10.06 -1.77
C TRP A 114 -13.87 10.54 -1.87
N PRO A 115 -14.25 11.64 -1.19
CA PRO A 115 -15.65 12.08 -1.12
C PRO A 115 -16.20 12.53 -2.47
N SER A 116 -15.32 12.82 -3.43
CA SER A 116 -15.68 13.15 -4.81
C SER A 116 -14.58 12.68 -5.75
N TYR A 117 -14.94 12.44 -7.01
CA TYR A 117 -13.98 12.13 -8.06
C TYR A 117 -13.31 13.41 -8.55
N ALA A 118 -12.22 13.79 -7.88
CA ALA A 118 -11.42 14.97 -8.22
C ALA A 118 -9.92 14.62 -8.18
N PRO A 119 -9.41 13.89 -9.18
CA PRO A 119 -8.05 13.34 -9.15
C PRO A 119 -6.97 14.42 -8.99
N ALA A 120 -7.17 15.61 -9.55
CA ALA A 120 -6.26 16.75 -9.40
C ALA A 120 -6.21 17.37 -7.98
N ARG A 121 -7.09 16.95 -7.07
CA ARG A 121 -7.15 17.39 -5.67
C ARG A 121 -6.66 16.34 -4.68
N ILE A 122 -6.23 15.18 -5.17
CA ILE A 122 -5.63 14.14 -4.33
C ILE A 122 -4.21 14.59 -4.00
N PRO A 123 -3.79 14.63 -2.72
CA PRO A 123 -2.45 15.07 -2.33
C PRO A 123 -1.41 13.96 -2.60
N LEU A 124 -1.14 13.71 -3.89
CA LEU A 124 -0.07 12.79 -4.32
C LEU A 124 1.22 13.56 -4.52
N MET A 125 2.29 13.09 -3.88
CA MET A 125 3.63 13.72 -3.95
C MET A 125 4.61 12.94 -4.83
N ALA A 126 4.45 11.62 -4.93
CA ALA A 126 5.30 10.76 -5.75
C ALA A 126 4.60 9.42 -6.03
N PHE A 127 5.02 8.75 -7.09
CA PHE A 127 4.86 7.31 -7.26
C PHE A 127 6.21 6.63 -6.98
N PHE A 128 6.19 5.48 -6.32
CA PHE A 128 7.40 4.78 -5.92
C PHE A 128 7.54 3.43 -6.62
N PHE A 129 8.77 3.04 -6.92
CA PHE A 129 9.10 1.70 -7.38
C PHE A 129 10.34 1.17 -6.66
N VAL A 130 10.47 -0.16 -6.58
CA VAL A 130 11.65 -0.83 -6.05
C VAL A 130 12.29 -1.58 -7.21
N PRO A 131 13.53 -1.25 -7.60
CA PRO A 131 14.17 -1.86 -8.75
C PRO A 131 14.41 -3.33 -8.47
N TYR A 132 14.17 -4.19 -9.46
CA TYR A 132 14.60 -5.57 -9.32
C TYR A 132 16.14 -5.61 -9.38
N LYS A 133 16.81 -6.46 -8.58
CA LYS A 133 18.29 -6.55 -8.56
C LYS A 133 18.94 -6.82 -9.94
N GLN A 134 18.19 -7.24 -10.97
CA GLN A 134 18.68 -7.32 -12.35
C GLN A 134 18.53 -6.01 -13.16
N GLU A 135 17.58 -5.14 -12.85
CA GLU A 135 17.42 -3.82 -13.51
C GLU A 135 18.55 -2.86 -13.12
N ALA A 136 19.01 -2.93 -11.86
CA ALA A 136 20.21 -2.21 -11.41
C ALA A 136 21.49 -2.59 -12.19
N ARG A 137 21.52 -3.76 -12.85
CA ARG A 137 22.62 -4.18 -13.74
C ARG A 137 22.39 -3.81 -15.21
N SER A 138 21.17 -3.46 -15.60
CA SER A 138 20.79 -3.14 -16.98
C SER A 138 21.23 -1.73 -17.38
N ALA A 139 21.21 -0.78 -16.43
CA ALA A 139 21.80 0.56 -16.62
C ALA A 139 23.34 0.52 -16.76
N ALA A 140 23.98 -0.63 -16.47
CA ALA A 140 25.42 -0.85 -16.59
C ALA A 140 25.80 -1.84 -17.72
N HIS A 141 24.86 -2.27 -18.56
CA HIS A 141 25.13 -3.27 -19.60
C HIS A 141 24.63 -2.82 -20.98
N GLU A 142 25.23 -1.76 -21.51
CA GLU A 142 25.42 -1.69 -22.95
C GLU A 142 26.42 -2.77 -23.39
N ALA A 143 26.02 -3.49 -24.45
CA ALA A 143 26.75 -4.52 -25.20
C ALA A 143 26.79 -5.95 -24.63
N ARG A 144 25.80 -6.76 -25.02
CA ARG A 144 26.03 -8.13 -25.54
C ARG A 144 24.82 -8.66 -26.33
N PRO A 145 24.97 -9.02 -27.62
CA PRO A 145 23.86 -9.56 -28.41
C PRO A 145 23.73 -11.07 -28.22
N GLY A 146 22.48 -11.54 -28.09
CA GLY A 146 22.13 -12.95 -28.31
C GLY A 146 21.62 -13.68 -27.08
N ALA A 147 20.33 -13.54 -26.76
CA ALA A 147 19.58 -14.60 -26.09
C ALA A 147 18.12 -14.57 -26.56
N ARG A 148 17.64 -15.73 -26.97
CA ARG A 148 16.40 -15.98 -27.71
C ARG A 148 15.21 -15.96 -26.76
N GLU A 149 14.23 -15.11 -27.05
CA GLU A 149 12.97 -14.99 -26.30
C GLU A 149 12.10 -16.24 -26.55
N LYS A 150 11.70 -16.95 -25.49
CA LYS A 150 10.63 -17.95 -25.56
C LYS A 150 9.36 -17.33 -24.99
N ALA A 151 8.36 -17.21 -25.86
CA ALA A 151 7.02 -16.71 -25.55
C ALA A 151 6.33 -17.57 -24.47
N SER A 152 5.76 -16.92 -23.46
CA SER A 152 4.84 -17.51 -22.49
C SER A 152 3.40 -17.16 -22.85
N THR A 153 2.57 -18.21 -22.95
CA THR A 153 1.13 -18.19 -23.24
C THR A 153 0.32 -17.64 -22.06
N PRO A 154 -0.82 -16.95 -22.27
CA PRO A 154 -1.59 -16.36 -21.19
C PRO A 154 -2.59 -17.36 -20.59
N GLY A 155 -2.57 -17.50 -19.27
CA GLY A 155 -3.61 -18.24 -18.55
C GLY A 155 -3.23 -18.62 -17.13
N THR A 156 -3.83 -17.92 -16.17
CA THR A 156 -4.13 -18.33 -14.78
C THR A 156 -3.01 -19.01 -13.99
N GLN A 157 -2.42 -18.31 -13.02
CA GLN A 157 -2.36 -18.73 -11.60
C GLN A 157 -2.09 -17.51 -10.69
N HIS A 158 -2.97 -17.28 -9.71
CA HIS A 158 -2.68 -16.47 -8.53
C HIS A 158 -1.68 -17.26 -7.66
N GLU A 159 -0.39 -17.20 -7.99
CA GLU A 159 0.64 -17.88 -7.22
C GLU A 159 1.67 -16.91 -6.63
N ARG A 160 1.71 -16.93 -5.28
CA ARG A 160 2.91 -16.96 -4.44
C ARG A 160 4.19 -16.39 -5.07
N GLY A 161 4.58 -15.19 -4.62
CA GLY A 161 5.92 -14.63 -4.85
C GLY A 161 6.27 -13.61 -3.77
N PRO A 162 7.58 -13.39 -3.48
CA PRO A 162 8.01 -12.32 -2.58
C PRO A 162 7.50 -10.98 -3.10
N ALA A 163 7.30 -10.01 -2.19
CA ALA A 163 6.79 -8.66 -2.41
C ALA A 163 6.67 -8.28 -3.90
N ARG A 164 5.44 -8.11 -4.41
CA ARG A 164 5.19 -7.71 -5.81
C ARG A 164 6.16 -6.59 -6.18
N HIS A 165 7.18 -6.93 -6.98
CA HIS A 165 8.08 -5.95 -7.54
C HIS A 165 7.22 -5.12 -8.47
N TYR A 166 7.07 -3.83 -8.20
CA TYR A 166 6.43 -2.91 -9.12
C TYR A 166 7.53 -2.46 -10.09
N PRO A 167 7.63 -3.04 -11.29
CA PRO A 167 8.70 -2.69 -12.22
C PRO A 167 8.54 -1.23 -12.63
N LEU A 168 9.64 -0.59 -13.00
CA LEU A 168 9.66 0.78 -13.49
C LEU A 168 8.57 1.03 -14.56
N SER A 169 8.39 0.07 -15.47
CA SER A 169 7.39 0.17 -16.56
C SER A 169 5.93 0.23 -16.08
N PHE A 170 5.57 -0.46 -14.99
CA PHE A 170 4.23 -0.37 -14.41
C PHE A 170 4.04 1.00 -13.74
N THR A 171 5.05 1.44 -12.99
CA THR A 171 5.02 2.70 -12.28
C THR A 171 4.97 3.90 -13.23
N GLN A 172 5.69 3.84 -14.36
CA GLN A 172 5.58 4.79 -15.48
C GLN A 172 4.17 4.85 -16.06
N GLN A 173 3.49 3.71 -16.24
CA GLN A 173 2.11 3.70 -16.71
C GLN A 173 1.16 4.40 -15.73
N GLN A 174 1.34 4.21 -14.42
CA GLN A 174 0.54 4.91 -13.41
C GLN A 174 0.79 6.42 -13.40
N GLN A 175 2.06 6.83 -13.46
CA GLN A 175 2.43 8.25 -13.56
C GLN A 175 1.81 8.89 -14.81
N LYS A 176 1.97 8.24 -15.96
CA LYS A 176 1.40 8.74 -17.22
C LYS A 176 -0.12 8.85 -17.14
N ARG A 177 -0.79 7.83 -16.61
CA ARG A 177 -2.25 7.86 -16.42
C ARG A 177 -2.68 9.01 -15.52
N TYR A 178 -1.97 9.25 -14.43
CA TYR A 178 -2.26 10.38 -13.54
C TYR A 178 -2.04 11.73 -14.24
N TYR A 179 -0.93 11.89 -14.95
CA TYR A 179 -0.65 13.10 -15.72
C TYR A 179 -1.68 13.32 -16.83
N ASP A 180 -2.07 12.28 -17.57
CA ASP A 180 -3.06 12.39 -18.64
C ASP A 180 -4.42 12.89 -18.09
N LEU A 181 -4.79 12.45 -16.89
CA LEU A 181 -6.02 12.84 -16.20
C LEU A 181 -5.97 14.23 -15.56
N THR A 182 -4.83 14.65 -15.03
CA THR A 182 -4.74 15.84 -14.15
C THR A 182 -3.91 16.98 -14.72
N LYS A 183 -3.01 16.68 -15.64
CA LYS A 183 -1.93 17.55 -16.13
C LYS A 183 -0.97 18.02 -15.04
N ILE A 184 -0.97 17.35 -13.88
CA ILE A 184 -0.05 17.60 -12.78
C ILE A 184 1.11 16.62 -12.88
N PHE A 185 2.34 17.15 -12.89
CA PHE A 185 3.55 16.34 -12.78
C PHE A 185 3.69 15.81 -11.35
N VAL A 186 3.81 14.50 -11.20
CA VAL A 186 4.14 13.83 -9.93
C VAL A 186 5.33 12.90 -10.22
N PRO A 187 6.47 13.04 -9.53
CA PRO A 187 7.69 12.31 -9.85
C PRO A 187 7.56 10.81 -9.60
N LEU A 188 8.28 10.02 -10.39
CA LEU A 188 8.71 8.69 -10.00
C LEU A 188 9.97 8.78 -9.14
N ILE A 189 9.95 8.06 -8.03
CA ILE A 189 11.06 7.95 -7.10
C ILE A 189 11.40 6.45 -6.93
N GLU A 190 12.64 6.09 -7.25
CA GLU A 190 13.19 4.77 -6.94
C GLU A 190 13.42 4.67 -5.43
N ILE A 191 13.06 3.53 -4.85
CA ILE A 191 13.46 3.14 -3.49
C ILE A 191 14.43 1.96 -3.60
N SER A 192 15.67 2.15 -3.16
CA SER A 192 16.74 1.14 -3.33
C SER A 192 16.40 -0.23 -2.74
N GLU A 193 15.71 -0.24 -1.59
CA GLU A 193 15.28 -1.44 -0.87
C GLU A 193 14.22 -1.09 0.18
N ALA A 194 13.43 -2.07 0.62
CA ALA A 194 12.51 -1.92 1.75
C ALA A 194 13.24 -2.08 3.10
N SER A 195 14.10 -1.11 3.45
CA SER A 195 14.83 -1.12 4.72
C SER A 195 14.98 0.28 5.33
N PRO A 196 15.39 0.39 6.61
CA PRO A 196 15.66 1.69 7.24
C PRO A 196 16.76 2.51 6.56
N ASN A 197 17.60 1.86 5.74
CA ASN A 197 18.69 2.51 5.01
C ASN A 197 18.33 2.76 3.54
N ALA A 198 17.05 2.70 3.19
CA ALA A 198 16.57 2.94 1.83
C ALA A 198 17.02 4.31 1.31
N VAL A 199 17.57 4.32 0.10
CA VAL A 199 17.88 5.54 -0.65
C VAL A 199 16.71 5.81 -1.61
N PHE A 200 16.26 7.05 -1.62
CA PHE A 200 15.22 7.54 -2.52
C PHE A 200 15.89 8.32 -3.65
N THR A 201 15.72 7.87 -4.90
CA THR A 201 16.41 8.46 -6.05
C THR A 201 15.41 8.96 -7.08
N TYR A 202 15.61 10.19 -7.52
CA TYR A 202 14.93 10.77 -8.68
C TYR A 202 15.88 10.70 -9.88
N GLN A 203 15.41 10.19 -11.01
CA GLN A 203 16.11 10.26 -12.29
C GLN A 203 15.15 10.69 -13.40
N ASP A 204 15.59 11.59 -14.28
CA ASP A 204 14.77 12.02 -15.42
C ASP A 204 14.47 10.87 -16.38
N SER A 205 15.41 9.93 -16.54
CA SER A 205 15.25 8.73 -17.37
C SER A 205 14.18 7.77 -16.87
N ASP A 206 13.82 7.83 -15.59
CA ASP A 206 12.79 6.97 -15.02
C ASP A 206 11.39 7.50 -15.32
N GLN A 207 11.25 8.81 -15.54
CA GLN A 207 9.94 9.43 -15.74
C GLN A 207 9.29 8.93 -17.03
N ALA A 208 7.96 8.80 -17.03
CA ALA A 208 7.24 8.32 -18.19
C ALA A 208 7.36 9.28 -19.38
N ALA A 209 7.62 8.72 -20.56
CA ALA A 209 7.78 9.50 -21.79
C ALA A 209 6.54 10.35 -22.12
N GLY A 210 6.77 11.54 -22.66
CA GLY A 210 5.70 12.47 -23.08
C GLY A 210 5.07 13.28 -21.95
N ILE A 211 5.56 13.16 -20.71
CA ILE A 211 5.25 14.10 -19.63
C ILE A 211 6.27 15.25 -19.71
N PRO A 212 5.84 16.53 -19.64
CA PRO A 212 6.77 17.66 -19.54
C PRO A 212 7.68 17.50 -18.32
N GLY A 213 8.95 17.92 -18.46
CA GLY A 213 9.86 18.02 -17.32
C GLY A 213 9.30 18.92 -16.21
N ILE A 214 9.87 18.83 -15.00
CA ILE A 214 9.38 19.48 -13.78
C ILE A 214 8.88 20.91 -14.06
N VAL A 215 7.56 21.08 -14.05
CA VAL A 215 6.94 22.38 -13.93
C VAL A 215 6.82 22.62 -12.44
N THR A 216 7.61 23.52 -11.88
CA THR A 216 7.56 23.86 -10.46
C THR A 216 6.17 24.40 -10.14
N THR A 217 5.26 23.56 -9.63
CA THR A 217 3.89 23.96 -9.26
C THR A 217 3.72 24.26 -7.77
N MET A 218 4.79 24.18 -6.98
CA MET A 218 4.78 24.66 -5.61
C MET A 218 5.09 26.17 -5.66
N PRO A 219 4.14 27.07 -5.33
CA PRO A 219 4.50 28.46 -5.08
C PRO A 219 5.54 28.50 -3.96
N GLN A 220 6.61 29.25 -4.20
CA GLN A 220 7.56 29.64 -3.15
C GLN A 220 6.85 30.46 -2.07
#